data_AF-A0A8I1TUZ9-F1
#
_entry.id   AF-A0A8I1TUZ9-F1
#
_cell.length_a   1.000
_cell.length_b   1.000
_cell.length_c   1.000
_cell.angle_alpha   90.00
_cell.angle_beta   90.00
_cell.angle_gamma   90.00
#
_symmetry.space_group_name_H-M   'P 1'
#
loop_
_entity.id
_entity.type
_entity.pdbx_description
1 polymer ?
#
loop_
_entity_poly.entity_id
_entity_poly.type
_entity_poly.pdbx_seq_one_letter_code
_entity_poly.pdbx_strand_id
1 'polypeptide(L)' 'MPVRAVPAIRRILGESPGTRVEYVGAIAPESVFLSAQGPEQVLYVNPVHRELVASLTRAES' A
#
# COMPACT_ATOMS: atom_id res chain seq x y z
N MET A 1 12.09 -11.26 8.99
CA MET A 1 12.38 -11.13 7.54
C MET A 1 11.72 -9.85 7.07
N PRO A 2 12.41 -8.97 6.33
CA PRO A 2 11.77 -7.77 5.78
C PRO A 2 10.65 -8.21 4.84
N VAL A 3 9.41 -7.80 5.15
CA VAL A 3 8.29 -7.99 4.23
C VAL A 3 8.60 -7.12 3.03
N ARG A 4 8.90 -7.72 1.88
CA ARG A 4 9.16 -6.94 0.66
C ARG A 4 7.93 -6.10 0.36
N ALA A 5 8.07 -4.78 0.28
CA ALA A 5 6.96 -3.84 0.08
C ALA A 5 6.04 -4.24 -1.09
N VAL A 6 6.59 -4.62 -2.24
CA VAL A 6 5.83 -4.93 -3.46
C VAL A 6 4.80 -6.06 -3.28
N PRO A 7 5.17 -7.28 -2.82
CA PRO A 7 4.17 -8.33 -2.60
C PRO A 7 3.14 -7.97 -1.52
N ALA A 8 3.52 -7.19 -0.50
CA ALA A 8 2.57 -6.72 0.51
C ALA A 8 1.55 -5.73 -0.06
N ILE A 9 1.99 -4.75 -0.87
CA ILE A 9 1.11 -3.80 -1.56
C ILE A 9 0.11 -4.54 -2.44
N ARG A 10 0.59 -5.48 -3.27
CA ARG A 10 -0.27 -6.29 -4.16
C ARG A 10 -1.30 -7.07 -3.37
N ARG A 11 -0.89 -7.70 -2.27
CA ARG A 11 -1.76 -8.50 -1.42
C ARG A 11 -2.84 -7.63 -0.76
N ILE A 12 -2.45 -6.55 -0.07
CA ILE A 12 -3.38 -5.70 0.68
C ILE A 12 -4.40 -5.03 -0.25
N LEU A 13 -3.94 -4.48 -1.37
CA LEU A 13 -4.86 -3.83 -2.33
C LEU A 13 -5.76 -4.83 -3.06
N GLY A 14 -5.31 -6.08 -3.24
CA GLY A 14 -6.15 -7.14 -3.80
C GLY A 14 -7.15 -7.74 -2.80
N GLU A 15 -6.80 -7.86 -1.52
CA GLU A 15 -7.70 -8.36 -0.46
C GLU A 15 -8.68 -7.28 0.02
N SER A 16 -8.32 -6.00 -0.10
CA SER A 16 -9.12 -4.87 0.37
C SER A 16 -8.99 -3.68 -0.58
N PRO A 17 -9.74 -3.68 -1.71
CA PRO A 17 -9.67 -2.63 -2.72
C PRO A 17 -10.11 -1.24 -2.22
N GLY A 18 -10.86 -1.18 -1.12
CA GLY A 18 -11.21 0.06 -0.43
C GLY A 18 -10.13 0.65 0.49
N THR A 19 -8.94 0.03 0.54
CA THR A 19 -7.83 0.52 1.36
C THR A 19 -7.31 1.86 0.82
N ARG A 20 -7.33 2.89 1.67
CA ARG A 20 -6.74 4.18 1.34
C ARG A 20 -5.21 4.07 1.36
N VAL A 21 -4.54 4.64 0.36
CA VAL A 21 -3.07 4.65 0.31
C VAL A 21 -2.52 6.04 0.60
N GLU A 22 -1.57 6.13 1.53
CA GLU A 22 -0.84 7.37 1.82
C GLU A 22 0.66 7.19 1.57
N TYR A 23 1.29 8.22 1.00
CA TYR A 23 2.70 8.17 0.62
C TYR A 23 3.55 8.92 1.64
N VAL A 24 4.44 8.22 2.33
CA VAL A 24 5.27 8.78 3.41
C VAL A 24 6.75 8.52 3.10
N GLY A 25 7.50 9.60 2.88
CA GLY A 25 8.93 9.51 2.53
C GLY A 25 9.83 8.98 3.65
N ALA A 26 9.36 9.03 4.90
CA ALA A 26 10.07 8.47 6.06
C ALA A 26 9.99 6.93 6.14
N ILE A 27 9.12 6.28 5.35
CA ILE A 27 9.04 4.82 5.28
C ILE A 27 10.12 4.31 4.33
N ALA A 28 10.88 3.31 4.75
CA ALA A 28 11.89 2.69 3.88
C ALA A 28 11.22 2.10 2.60
N PRO A 29 11.84 2.21 1.42
CA PRO A 29 11.30 1.65 0.17
C PRO A 29 10.89 0.18 0.25
N GLU A 30 11.57 -0.62 1.05
CA GLU A 30 11.25 -2.04 1.22
C GLU A 30 10.16 -2.33 2.25
N SER A 31 9.71 -1.32 2.99
CA SER A 31 8.72 -1.45 4.08
C SER A 31 7.37 -0.84 3.71
N VAL A 32 6.33 -1.36 4.36
CA VAL A 32 4.96 -0.83 4.30
C VAL A 32 4.39 -0.84 5.71
N PHE A 33 3.44 0.05 5.97
CA PHE A 33 2.74 0.08 7.24
C PHE A 33 1.25 0.10 6.99
N LEU A 34 0.52 -0.85 7.57
CA LEU A 34 -0.94 -0.91 7.49
C LEU A 34 -1.51 -0.48 8.84
N SER A 35 -2.38 0.53 8.82
CA SER A 35 -3.10 1.00 10.00
C SER A 35 -4.60 0.86 9.77
N ALA A 36 -5.31 0.37 10.78
CA ALA A 36 -6.76 0.44 10.82
C ALA A 36 -7.15 1.70 11.60
N GLN A 37 -7.77 2.66 10.92
CA GLN A 37 -8.31 3.88 11.51
C GLN A 37 -9.83 3.75 11.56
N GLY A 38 -10.34 3.04 12.56
CA GLY A 38 -11.76 2.71 12.66
C GLY A 38 -12.20 1.74 11.54
N PRO A 39 -13.28 2.03 10.78
CA PRO A 39 -13.72 1.17 9.68
C PRO A 39 -12.82 1.27 8.43
N GLU A 40 -11.93 2.27 8.37
CA GLU A 40 -11.07 2.52 7.23
C GLU A 40 -9.68 1.90 7.42
N GLN A 41 -9.19 1.21 6.39
CA GLN A 41 -7.81 0.73 6.33
C GLN A 41 -6.95 1.74 5.57
N VAL A 42 -5.83 2.14 6.15
CA VAL A 42 -4.84 3.04 5.54
C VAL A 42 -3.50 2.32 5.39
N LEU A 43 -3.05 2.20 4.14
CA LEU A 43 -1.76 1.65 3.77
C LEU A 43 -0.77 2.79 3.52
N TYR A 44 0.23 2.90 4.39
CA TYR A 44 1.33 3.84 4.22
C TYR A 44 2.48 3.18 3.48
N VAL A 45 2.92 3.81 2.39
CA VAL A 45 3.98 3.29 1.52
C VAL A 45 4.98 4.38 1.17
N ASN A 46 6.19 3.98 0.79
CA ASN A 46 7.15 4.92 0.23
C ASN A 46 6.64 5.45 -1.14
N PRO A 47 6.82 6.76 -1.46
CA PRO A 47 6.45 7.35 -2.74
C PRO A 47 7.00 6.66 -4.00
N VAL A 48 8.09 5.90 -3.90
CA VAL A 48 8.67 5.13 -5.02
C VAL A 48 7.67 4.12 -5.61
N HIS A 49 6.68 3.68 -4.83
CA HIS A 49 5.68 2.69 -5.27
C HIS A 49 4.43 3.30 -5.91
N ARG A 50 4.41 4.61 -6.17
CA ARG A 50 3.24 5.30 -6.78
C ARG A 50 2.75 4.64 -8.05
N GLU A 51 3.66 4.28 -8.96
CA GLU A 51 3.28 3.63 -10.22
C GLU A 51 2.68 2.24 -10.01
N LEU A 52 3.21 1.46 -9.05
CA LEU A 52 2.67 0.16 -8.69
C LEU A 52 1.25 0.29 -8.13
N VAL A 53 1.04 1.20 -7.18
CA VAL A 53 -0.27 1.44 -6.57
C VAL A 53 -1.27 1.90 -7.64
N ALA A 54 -0.90 2.87 -8.48
CA ALA A 54 -1.77 3.38 -9.54
C ALA A 54 -2.18 2.28 -10.54
N SER A 55 -1.25 1.38 -10.89
CA SER A 55 -1.53 0.23 -11.77
C SER A 55 -2.54 -0.73 -11.14
N LEU A 56 -2.39 -1.03 -9.84
CA LEU A 56 -3.29 -1.91 -9.11
C LEU A 56 -4.68 -1.30 -8.90
N THR A 57 -4.76 -0.01 -8.57
CA THR A 57 -6.05 0.67 -8.40
C THR A 57 -6.83 0.80 -9.71
N ARG A 58 -6.12 1.01 -10.84
CA ARG A 58 -6.77 1.10 -12.16
C ARG A 58 -7.27 -0.25 -12.69
N ALA A 59 -6.61 -1.36 -12.33
CA ALA A 59 -7.04 -2.69 -12.73
C ALA A 59 -8.40 -3.11 -12.15
N GLU A 60 -8.84 -2.44 -11.08
CA GLU A 60 -10.09 -2.72 -10.35
C GLU A 60 -11.23 -1.73 -10.71
N SER A 61 -11.03 -0.78 -11.64
CA SER A 61 -12.07 0.11 -12.19
C SER A 61 -12.54 -0.35 -13.55
#